data_AF-A0AB34TAW2-F1
#
_entry.id   AF-A0AB34TAW2-F1
#
_cell.length_a   1.000
_cell.length_b   1.000
_cell.length_c   1.000
_cell.angle_alpha   90.00
_cell.angle_beta   90.00
_cell.angle_gamma   90.00
#
_symmetry.space_group_name_H-M   'P 1'
#
loop_
_entity.id
_entity.type
_entity.pdbx_description
1 polymer ?
#
loop_
_entity_poly.entity_id
_entity_poly.type
_entity_poly.pdbx_seq_one_letter_code
_entity_poly.pdbx_strand_id
1 'polypeptide(L)'
;MQLPEPWEDVRLYGTENHKLHAVNSEFREVLEYIEDKNPPKHPFAVGRMGLFEFAKHAEWKLVRNTANGMIVALLLGTTYSGQPDGIGVNFRLLEMFIVAQPYTEDISTTDLHDFPLKAIISAYLKVRWSREVVVNRGMLLNCPKEAGIPTLYWNDEDIPRACPPKNILTPLPVEYSRRNWFYALVAEQYDAVAEKYPNANAANKMVEINSDVAPGSVRRWITKARKMGLLLPADWKRGDSDAA
;
A
#
# COMPACT_ATOMS: atom_id res chain seq x y z
N MET A 1 -11.04 -6.97 0.06
CA MET A 1 -10.34 -5.68 0.21
C MET A 1 -11.22 -4.80 1.08
N GLN A 2 -10.66 -4.05 2.03
CA GLN A 2 -11.42 -3.08 2.82
C GLN A 2 -11.02 -1.67 2.38
N LEU A 3 -11.97 -0.90 1.85
CA LEU A 3 -11.83 0.52 1.54
C LEU A 3 -12.27 1.37 2.76
N PRO A 4 -11.90 2.66 2.82
CA PRO A 4 -12.46 3.58 3.81
C PRO A 4 -13.97 3.69 3.66
N GLU A 5 -14.73 3.61 4.76
CA GLU A 5 -16.16 3.91 4.72
C GLU A 5 -16.37 5.38 4.27
N PRO A 6 -17.43 5.69 3.50
CA PRO A 6 -18.48 4.82 2.98
C PRO A 6 -18.18 4.21 1.59
N TRP A 7 -16.90 4.04 1.24
CA TRP A 7 -16.47 3.59 -0.09
C TRP A 7 -16.41 2.07 -0.21
N GLU A 8 -16.80 1.56 -1.37
CA GLU A 8 -16.71 0.15 -1.71
C GLU A 8 -16.13 -0.08 -3.11
N ASP A 9 -15.59 -1.27 -3.32
CA ASP A 9 -15.02 -1.72 -4.59
C ASP A 9 -16.14 -2.29 -5.47
N VAL A 10 -16.30 -1.74 -6.67
CA VAL A 10 -17.27 -2.22 -7.65
C VAL A 10 -16.56 -3.17 -8.60
N ARG A 11 -16.92 -4.45 -8.53
CA ARG A 11 -16.33 -5.49 -9.39
C ARG A 11 -16.99 -5.47 -10.77
N LEU A 12 -16.19 -5.24 -11.80
CA LEU A 12 -16.63 -5.18 -13.21
C LEU A 12 -16.93 -6.55 -13.85
N TYR A 13 -17.38 -7.56 -13.10
CA TYR A 13 -17.62 -8.90 -13.64
C TYR A 13 -19.11 -9.24 -13.74
N GLY A 14 -19.55 -9.72 -14.91
CA GLY A 14 -20.83 -10.40 -15.11
C GLY A 14 -22.07 -9.49 -15.14
N THR A 15 -23.11 -9.89 -14.41
CA THR A 15 -24.45 -9.25 -14.41
C THR A 15 -24.48 -7.85 -13.78
N GLU A 16 -23.48 -7.50 -12.97
CA GLU A 16 -23.32 -6.18 -12.35
C GLU A 16 -22.98 -5.09 -13.39
N ASN A 17 -22.13 -5.39 -14.39
CA ASN A 17 -21.87 -4.47 -15.52
C ASN A 17 -23.17 -4.07 -16.22
N HIS A 18 -24.04 -5.05 -16.48
CA HIS A 18 -25.30 -4.81 -17.18
C HIS A 18 -26.26 -3.92 -16.37
N LYS A 19 -26.28 -4.06 -15.05
CA LYS A 19 -27.08 -3.18 -14.16
C LYS A 19 -26.50 -1.76 -14.11
N LEU A 20 -25.17 -1.63 -14.15
CA LEU A 20 -24.49 -0.34 -14.14
C LEU A 20 -24.64 0.43 -15.48
N HIS A 21 -24.55 -0.26 -16.62
CA HIS A 21 -24.78 0.32 -17.95
C HIS A 21 -26.21 0.88 -18.13
N ALA A 22 -27.19 0.28 -17.46
CA ALA A 22 -28.60 0.66 -17.60
C ALA A 22 -28.96 1.96 -16.86
N VAL A 23 -28.12 2.42 -15.93
CA VAL A 23 -28.49 3.50 -15.00
C VAL A 23 -27.98 4.86 -15.45
N ASN A 24 -26.85 4.98 -16.14
CA ASN A 24 -26.28 6.28 -16.52
C ASN A 24 -25.54 6.24 -17.88
N SER A 25 -25.90 7.14 -18.80
CA SER A 25 -25.27 7.30 -20.11
C SER A 25 -23.83 7.82 -20.05
N GLU A 26 -23.52 8.78 -19.18
CA GLU A 26 -22.13 9.26 -18.98
C GLU A 26 -21.26 8.14 -18.38
N PHE A 27 -21.83 7.36 -17.46
CA PHE A 27 -21.13 6.20 -16.91
C PHE A 27 -20.88 5.13 -17.96
N ARG A 28 -21.85 4.93 -18.85
CA ARG A 28 -21.73 4.02 -19.99
C ARG A 28 -20.60 4.46 -20.93
N GLU A 29 -20.49 5.73 -21.26
CA GLU A 29 -19.39 6.25 -22.08
C GLU A 29 -18.03 6.03 -21.42
N VAL A 30 -17.93 6.24 -20.10
CA VAL A 30 -16.71 5.94 -19.34
C VAL A 30 -16.37 4.44 -19.38
N LEU A 31 -17.36 3.56 -19.22
CA LEU A 31 -17.14 2.12 -19.31
C LEU A 31 -16.77 1.66 -20.73
N GLU A 32 -17.41 2.20 -21.76
CA GLU A 32 -17.09 1.92 -23.17
C GLU A 32 -15.67 2.40 -23.51
N TYR A 33 -15.27 3.58 -23.01
CA TYR A 33 -13.89 4.07 -23.10
C TYR A 33 -12.91 3.13 -22.39
N ILE A 34 -13.22 2.67 -21.18
CA ILE A 34 -12.39 1.72 -20.44
C ILE A 34 -12.25 0.39 -21.20
N GLU A 35 -13.34 -0.12 -21.78
CA GLU A 35 -13.35 -1.36 -22.57
C GLU A 35 -12.51 -1.23 -23.84
N ASP A 36 -12.63 -0.13 -24.58
CA ASP A 36 -11.79 0.17 -25.76
C ASP A 36 -10.31 0.24 -25.40
N LYS A 37 -9.97 0.84 -24.25
CA LYS A 37 -8.58 0.93 -23.76
C LYS A 37 -8.04 -0.38 -23.18
N ASN A 38 -8.90 -1.35 -22.85
CA ASN A 38 -8.51 -2.66 -22.30
C ASN A 38 -9.13 -3.81 -23.10
N PRO A 39 -8.77 -3.97 -24.38
CA PRO A 39 -9.33 -5.04 -25.19
C PRO A 39 -9.05 -6.40 -24.55
N PRO A 40 -9.97 -7.39 -24.66
CA PRO A 40 -9.97 -8.64 -23.89
C PRO A 40 -8.75 -9.56 -24.09
N LYS A 41 -7.77 -9.17 -24.91
CA LYS A 41 -6.44 -9.81 -25.00
C LYS A 41 -5.56 -9.55 -23.76
N HIS A 42 -5.92 -8.57 -22.93
CA HIS A 42 -5.36 -8.40 -21.59
C HIS A 42 -6.49 -8.58 -20.58
N PRO A 43 -6.80 -9.82 -20.15
CA PRO A 43 -7.73 -10.01 -19.05
C PRO A 43 -7.24 -9.19 -17.85
N PHE A 44 -8.16 -8.87 -16.93
CA PHE A 44 -7.91 -8.44 -15.55
C PHE A 44 -7.05 -9.48 -14.81
N ALA A 45 -5.83 -9.68 -15.29
CA ALA A 45 -4.90 -10.64 -14.81
C ALA A 45 -4.37 -10.04 -13.53
N VAL A 46 -4.86 -10.57 -12.42
CA VAL A 46 -4.12 -10.61 -11.17
C VAL A 46 -2.87 -11.45 -11.44
N GLY A 47 -1.91 -10.86 -12.15
CA GLY A 47 -0.69 -11.50 -12.57
C GLY A 47 0.16 -11.71 -11.34
N ARG A 48 0.14 -12.93 -10.78
CA ARG A 48 1.29 -13.47 -10.06
C ARG A 48 2.39 -13.63 -11.10
N MET A 49 3.24 -12.62 -11.27
CA MET A 49 4.46 -12.77 -12.06
C MET A 49 5.66 -13.02 -11.15
N GLY A 50 6.47 -13.98 -11.56
CA GLY A 50 7.80 -14.21 -11.02
C GLY A 50 8.70 -13.01 -11.27
N LEU A 51 9.82 -12.97 -10.53
CA LEU A 51 10.79 -11.90 -10.37
C LEU A 51 11.37 -11.23 -11.64
N PHE A 52 10.96 -11.58 -12.87
CA PHE A 52 11.67 -11.19 -14.10
C PHE A 52 10.85 -10.59 -15.26
N GLU A 53 9.52 -10.45 -15.16
CA GLU A 53 8.72 -9.77 -16.20
C GLU A 53 8.13 -8.45 -15.68
N PHE A 54 8.89 -7.36 -15.82
CA PHE A 54 8.48 -6.02 -15.38
C PHE A 54 7.64 -5.30 -16.46
N ALA A 55 6.47 -5.83 -16.79
CA ALA A 55 5.51 -5.12 -17.63
C ALA A 55 4.77 -4.04 -16.81
N LYS A 56 4.69 -2.82 -17.38
CA LYS A 56 3.94 -1.68 -16.84
C LYS A 56 2.44 -1.97 -16.90
N HIS A 57 1.92 -2.68 -15.91
CA HIS A 57 0.48 -2.92 -15.81
C HIS A 57 -0.20 -1.72 -15.14
N ALA A 58 -0.95 -0.98 -15.93
CA ALA A 58 -2.01 -0.11 -15.45
C ALA A 58 -3.31 -0.91 -15.36
N GLU A 59 -4.07 -0.70 -14.30
CA GLU A 59 -5.33 -1.41 -14.06
C GLU A 59 -6.41 -0.42 -13.65
N TRP A 60 -7.59 -0.52 -14.26
CA TRP A 60 -8.76 0.24 -13.85
C TRP A 60 -9.37 -0.34 -12.58
N LYS A 61 -9.66 0.55 -11.63
CA LYS A 61 -10.39 0.29 -10.40
C LYS A 61 -11.62 1.16 -10.35
N LEU A 62 -12.74 0.58 -9.93
CA LEU A 62 -14.00 1.29 -9.82
C LEU A 62 -14.41 1.27 -8.35
N VAL A 63 -14.70 2.45 -7.80
CA VAL A 63 -15.17 2.59 -6.44
C VAL A 63 -16.48 3.37 -6.41
N ARG A 64 -17.34 3.04 -5.46
CA ARG A 64 -18.62 3.71 -5.23
C ARG A 64 -18.70 4.19 -3.79
N ASN A 65 -19.18 5.41 -3.60
CA ASN A 65 -19.60 5.90 -2.30
C ASN A 65 -21.04 5.42 -2.05
N THR A 66 -21.24 4.65 -0.99
CA THR A 66 -22.53 4.04 -0.68
C THR A 66 -23.54 5.02 -0.08
N ALA A 67 -23.10 6.19 0.41
CA ALA A 67 -23.96 7.20 1.01
C ALA A 67 -24.60 8.13 -0.04
N ASN A 68 -23.82 8.57 -1.03
CA ASN A 68 -24.26 9.54 -2.04
C ASN A 68 -24.24 8.98 -3.47
N GLY A 69 -23.92 7.69 -3.65
CA GLY A 69 -23.91 7.04 -4.97
C GLY A 69 -22.78 7.44 -5.92
N MET A 70 -21.90 8.40 -5.56
CA MET A 70 -20.81 8.85 -6.41
C MET A 70 -19.91 7.69 -6.84
N ILE A 71 -19.63 7.59 -8.15
CA ILE A 71 -18.75 6.56 -8.71
C ILE A 71 -17.46 7.20 -9.19
N VAL A 72 -16.32 6.58 -8.89
CA VAL A 72 -15.01 7.01 -9.35
C VAL A 72 -14.28 5.86 -10.02
N ALA A 73 -13.88 6.06 -11.28
CA ALA A 73 -12.99 5.16 -12.01
C ALA A 73 -11.56 5.67 -11.92
N LEU A 74 -10.62 4.81 -11.54
CA LEU A 74 -9.20 5.13 -11.32
C LEU A 74 -8.33 4.21 -12.16
N LEU A 75 -7.50 4.76 -13.04
CA LEU A 75 -6.45 3.99 -13.71
C LEU A 75 -5.19 4.04 -12.85
N LEU A 76 -4.87 2.91 -12.21
CA LEU A 76 -3.71 2.80 -11.35
C LEU A 76 -2.57 2.10 -12.10
N GLY A 77 -1.52 2.84 -12.41
CA GLY A 77 -0.26 2.31 -12.92
C GLY A 77 0.68 1.91 -11.79
N THR A 78 1.43 0.84 -11.95
CA THR A 78 2.53 0.52 -11.01
C THR A 78 3.83 1.16 -11.48
N THR A 79 4.46 1.95 -10.61
CA THR A 79 5.83 2.42 -10.80
C THR A 79 6.77 1.59 -9.95
N TYR A 80 7.83 1.11 -10.60
CA TYR A 80 8.94 0.43 -9.96
C TYR A 80 10.13 1.39 -9.89
N SER A 81 10.67 1.60 -8.70
CA SER A 81 12.04 2.07 -8.58
C SER A 81 12.92 0.85 -8.36
N GLY A 82 13.57 0.38 -9.43
CA GLY A 82 14.65 -0.58 -9.31
C GLY A 82 15.80 0.09 -8.56
N GLN A 83 15.93 -0.21 -7.28
CA GLN A 83 17.11 0.11 -6.50
C GLN A 83 17.90 -1.19 -6.36
N PRO A 84 19.24 -1.15 -6.23
CA PRO A 84 20.05 -2.35 -6.03
C PRO A 84 19.64 -3.18 -4.80
N ASP A 85 18.83 -2.60 -3.89
CA ASP A 85 18.51 -3.16 -2.57
C ASP A 85 17.01 -3.39 -2.33
N GLY A 86 16.17 -3.37 -3.38
CA GLY A 86 14.74 -3.66 -3.27
C GLY A 86 13.90 -3.13 -4.41
N ILE A 87 12.68 -3.68 -4.53
CA ILE A 87 11.68 -3.21 -5.48
C ILE A 87 10.82 -2.16 -4.75
N GLY A 88 11.16 -0.89 -4.88
CA GLY A 88 10.27 0.18 -4.45
C GLY A 88 9.04 0.20 -5.34
N VAL A 89 7.86 -0.08 -4.79
CA VAL A 89 6.61 -0.14 -5.55
C VAL A 89 5.67 0.97 -5.09
N ASN A 90 5.24 1.81 -6.02
CA ASN A 90 4.17 2.79 -5.79
C ASN A 90 3.11 2.64 -6.87
N PHE A 91 1.86 2.97 -6.54
CA PHE A 91 0.88 3.28 -7.58
C PHE A 91 1.02 4.73 -8.00
N ARG A 92 0.86 4.95 -9.29
CA ARG A 92 0.64 6.23 -9.92
C ARG A 92 -0.79 6.24 -10.42
N LEU A 93 -1.56 7.25 -10.01
CA LEU A 93 -2.83 7.55 -10.66
C LEU A 93 -2.51 8.11 -12.05
N LEU A 94 -2.96 7.42 -13.10
CA LEU A 94 -2.75 7.83 -14.49
C LEU A 94 -3.95 8.64 -14.97
N GLU A 95 -5.16 8.15 -14.70
CA GLU A 95 -6.42 8.75 -15.10
C GLU A 95 -7.46 8.58 -13.99
N MET A 96 -8.39 9.52 -13.87
CA MET A 96 -9.51 9.48 -12.93
C MET A 96 -10.74 10.09 -13.57
N PHE A 97 -11.85 9.36 -13.51
CA PHE A 97 -13.17 9.84 -13.90
C PHE A 97 -14.10 9.81 -12.71
N ILE A 98 -14.84 10.89 -12.49
CA ILE A 98 -15.85 11.00 -11.45
C ILE A 98 -17.19 11.10 -12.18
N VAL A 99 -18.13 10.25 -11.80
CA VAL A 99 -19.44 10.16 -12.45
C VAL A 99 -20.53 10.27 -11.39
N ALA A 100 -21.44 11.22 -11.58
CA ALA A 100 -22.62 11.40 -10.74
C ALA A 100 -23.61 10.29 -11.03
N GLN A 101 -24.38 9.79 -10.06
CA GLN A 101 -25.53 8.95 -10.40
C GLN A 101 -26.74 9.83 -10.76
N PRO A 102 -27.61 9.38 -11.69
CA PRO A 102 -28.75 10.18 -12.14
C PRO A 102 -29.81 10.41 -11.06
N TYR A 103 -29.76 9.65 -9.96
CA TYR A 103 -30.70 9.77 -8.83
C TYR A 103 -30.13 10.60 -7.67
N THR A 104 -28.86 11.01 -7.76
CA THR A 104 -28.17 11.82 -6.76
C THR A 104 -27.89 13.16 -7.40
N GLU A 105 -28.66 14.17 -6.99
CA GLU A 105 -28.49 15.57 -7.38
C GLU A 105 -27.00 15.96 -7.24
N ASP A 106 -26.47 16.65 -8.25
CA ASP A 106 -25.14 17.27 -8.36
C ASP A 106 -24.04 16.85 -7.37
N ILE A 107 -22.89 16.39 -7.90
CA ILE A 107 -21.69 16.19 -7.07
C ILE A 107 -21.28 17.53 -6.47
N SER A 108 -21.37 17.64 -5.14
CA SER A 108 -21.00 18.87 -4.45
C SER A 108 -19.48 19.02 -4.37
N THR A 109 -19.02 20.25 -4.13
CA THR A 109 -17.60 20.51 -3.84
C THR A 109 -17.12 19.75 -2.60
N THR A 110 -18.01 19.54 -1.63
CA THR A 110 -17.72 18.78 -0.41
C THR A 110 -17.45 17.31 -0.72
N ASP A 111 -18.25 16.70 -1.60
CA ASP A 111 -18.06 15.29 -1.99
C ASP A 111 -16.69 15.05 -2.65
N LEU A 112 -16.23 16.00 -3.47
CA LEU A 112 -14.91 15.95 -4.10
C LEU A 112 -13.78 16.16 -3.07
N HIS A 113 -13.97 17.07 -2.13
CA HIS A 113 -12.99 17.34 -1.08
C HIS A 113 -12.80 16.12 -0.17
N ASP A 114 -13.88 15.42 0.14
CA ASP A 114 -13.88 14.29 1.06
C ASP A 114 -13.49 12.96 0.38
N PHE A 115 -13.22 12.96 -0.93
CA PHE A 115 -12.78 11.77 -1.64
C PHE A 115 -11.40 11.27 -1.13
N PRO A 116 -11.32 10.09 -0.49
CA PRO A 116 -10.11 9.67 0.21
C PRO A 116 -9.16 8.94 -0.74
N LEU A 117 -8.71 9.60 -1.81
CA LEU A 117 -7.90 8.99 -2.88
C LEU A 117 -6.67 8.23 -2.35
N LYS A 118 -5.92 8.83 -1.41
CA LYS A 118 -4.73 8.21 -0.82
C LYS A 118 -5.07 6.91 -0.08
N ALA A 119 -6.22 6.88 0.60
CA ALA A 119 -6.69 5.71 1.34
C ALA A 119 -7.05 4.57 0.40
N ILE A 120 -7.81 4.89 -0.65
CA ILE A 120 -8.24 3.94 -1.67
C ILE A 120 -7.04 3.33 -2.39
N ILE A 121 -6.10 4.18 -2.85
CA ILE A 121 -4.85 3.72 -3.48
C ILE A 121 -4.06 2.80 -2.53
N SER A 122 -3.94 3.18 -1.25
CA SER A 122 -3.21 2.39 -0.26
C SER A 122 -3.86 1.02 0.00
N ALA A 123 -5.20 0.96 0.01
CA ALA A 123 -5.94 -0.28 0.15
C ALA A 123 -5.69 -1.24 -1.03
N TYR A 124 -5.69 -0.74 -2.27
CA TYR A 124 -5.33 -1.54 -3.44
C TYR A 124 -3.85 -1.99 -3.40
N LEU A 125 -2.93 -1.13 -2.95
CA LEU A 125 -1.50 -1.49 -2.81
C LEU A 125 -1.31 -2.62 -1.81
N LYS A 126 -2.01 -2.56 -0.67
CA LYS A 126 -1.94 -3.59 0.38
C LYS A 126 -2.39 -4.96 -0.14
N VAL A 127 -3.46 -5.02 -0.92
CA VAL A 127 -3.94 -6.28 -1.50
C VAL A 127 -2.96 -6.84 -2.54
N ARG A 128 -2.40 -5.97 -3.39
CA ARG A 128 -1.55 -6.41 -4.51
C ARG A 128 -0.12 -6.75 -4.10
N TRP A 129 0.48 -6.00 -3.17
CA TRP A 129 1.93 -6.00 -2.93
C TRP A 129 2.34 -6.47 -1.54
N SER A 130 1.40 -6.87 -0.67
CA SER A 130 1.73 -7.33 0.69
C SER A 130 2.72 -8.48 0.70
N ARG A 131 2.60 -9.42 -0.25
CA ARG A 131 3.52 -10.57 -0.35
C ARG A 131 4.93 -10.14 -0.75
N GLU A 132 5.04 -9.28 -1.75
CA GLU A 132 6.31 -8.81 -2.31
C GLU A 132 7.07 -7.94 -1.33
N VAL A 133 6.36 -7.12 -0.55
CA VAL A 133 6.95 -6.34 0.56
C VAL A 133 7.60 -7.28 1.59
N VAL A 134 6.93 -8.38 1.96
CA VAL A 134 7.50 -9.39 2.88
C VAL A 134 8.70 -10.09 2.25
N VAL A 135 8.65 -10.42 0.96
CA VAL A 135 9.78 -11.03 0.24
C VAL A 135 11.00 -10.08 0.22
N ASN A 136 10.81 -8.80 -0.08
CA ASN A 136 11.89 -7.80 -0.08
C ASN A 136 12.58 -7.70 1.28
N ARG A 137 11.80 -7.69 2.38
CA ARG A 137 12.36 -7.73 3.74
C ARG A 137 13.14 -9.00 3.99
N GLY A 138 12.56 -10.15 3.65
CA GLY A 138 13.21 -11.45 3.83
C GLY A 138 14.54 -11.55 3.10
N MET A 139 14.66 -10.97 1.90
CA MET A 139 15.92 -10.91 1.15
C MET A 139 16.99 -10.08 1.88
N LEU A 140 16.62 -8.93 2.45
CA LEU A 140 17.55 -8.06 3.19
C LEU A 140 17.94 -8.60 4.57
N LEU A 141 17.10 -9.44 5.15
CA LEU A 141 17.32 -10.07 6.45
C LEU A 141 17.88 -11.50 6.34
N ASN A 142 18.12 -11.97 5.11
CA ASN A 142 18.71 -13.29 4.88
C ASN A 142 20.17 -13.33 5.31
N CYS A 143 20.66 -14.50 5.74
CA CYS A 143 22.03 -14.70 6.20
C CYS A 143 22.50 -13.60 7.20
N PRO A 144 21.80 -13.39 8.32
CA PRO A 144 22.01 -12.23 9.19
C PRO A 144 23.44 -12.08 9.72
N LYS A 145 24.14 -13.20 9.96
CA LYS A 145 25.56 -13.24 10.33
C LYS A 145 26.46 -12.61 9.26
N GLU A 146 26.28 -13.00 8.00
CA GLU A 146 27.08 -12.51 6.87
C GLU A 146 26.75 -11.05 6.54
N ALA A 147 25.48 -10.67 6.69
CA ALA A 147 25.01 -9.30 6.51
C ALA A 147 25.47 -8.35 7.65
N GLY A 148 26.02 -8.89 8.74
CA GLY A 148 26.47 -8.14 9.90
C GLY A 148 25.32 -7.56 10.74
N ILE A 149 24.18 -8.24 10.76
CA ILE A 149 23.04 -7.87 11.62
C ILE A 149 23.42 -8.21 13.07
N PRO A 150 23.13 -7.35 14.07
CA PRO A 150 23.42 -7.67 15.46
C PRO A 150 22.63 -8.89 15.96
N THR A 151 23.30 -9.78 16.70
CA THR A 151 22.74 -11.05 17.23
C THR A 151 21.50 -10.85 18.10
N LEU A 152 21.29 -9.66 18.67
CA LEU A 152 20.05 -9.32 19.38
C LEU A 152 18.78 -9.56 18.51
N TYR A 153 18.90 -9.42 17.19
CA TYR A 153 17.78 -9.46 16.25
C TYR A 153 17.61 -10.80 15.52
N TRP A 154 18.48 -11.79 15.75
CA TRP A 154 18.42 -13.08 15.06
C TRP A 154 18.97 -14.22 15.92
N ASN A 155 18.71 -15.46 15.51
CA ASN A 155 19.12 -16.66 16.24
C ASN A 155 20.36 -17.30 15.61
N ASP A 156 21.33 -17.72 16.43
CA ASP A 156 22.51 -18.48 16.00
C ASP A 156 22.19 -19.93 15.54
N GLU A 157 20.97 -20.43 15.78
CA GLU A 157 20.58 -21.76 15.33
C GLU A 157 20.37 -21.77 13.81
N ASP A 158 21.29 -22.47 13.11
CA ASP A 158 21.42 -22.68 11.66
C ASP A 158 20.11 -23.01 10.91
N ILE A 159 19.23 -22.02 10.74
CA ILE A 159 18.06 -22.15 9.88
C ILE A 159 18.22 -21.20 8.68
N PRO A 160 18.36 -21.73 7.45
CA PRO A 160 18.67 -20.95 6.26
C PRO A 160 17.42 -20.27 5.64
N ARG A 161 16.47 -19.82 6.46
CA ARG A 161 15.22 -19.21 5.97
C ARG A 161 14.84 -18.03 6.83
N ALA A 162 14.35 -16.98 6.18
CA ALA A 162 13.89 -15.73 6.78
C ALA A 162 12.99 -15.97 8.01
N CYS A 163 13.59 -16.06 9.19
CA CYS A 163 12.88 -16.02 10.46
C CYS A 163 12.55 -14.55 10.77
N PRO A 164 11.36 -14.25 11.30
CA PRO A 164 11.05 -12.90 11.76
C PRO A 164 12.09 -12.47 12.81
N PRO A 165 12.58 -11.21 12.77
CA PRO A 165 13.57 -10.74 13.72
C PRO A 165 13.11 -10.91 15.17
N LYS A 166 14.02 -11.33 16.03
CA LYS A 166 13.76 -11.36 17.47
C LYS A 166 13.93 -9.98 18.08
N ASN A 167 13.30 -9.77 19.24
CA ASN A 167 13.40 -8.54 20.02
C ASN A 167 13.09 -7.27 19.22
N ILE A 168 12.24 -7.37 18.18
CA ILE A 168 12.03 -6.27 17.25
C ILE A 168 11.38 -5.04 17.88
N LEU A 169 10.83 -5.17 19.09
CA LEU A 169 10.27 -4.08 19.90
C LEU A 169 11.31 -3.40 20.82
N THR A 170 12.61 -3.70 20.69
CA THR A 170 13.70 -2.97 21.36
C THR A 170 14.25 -1.84 20.47
N PRO A 171 14.99 -0.87 21.03
CA PRO A 171 15.59 0.21 20.24
C PRO A 171 16.51 -0.32 19.13
N LEU A 172 16.27 0.13 17.89
CA LEU A 172 17.00 -0.31 16.70
C LEU A 172 18.47 0.17 16.72
N PRO A 173 19.41 -0.56 16.11
CA PRO A 173 20.84 -0.28 16.20
C PRO A 173 21.23 0.85 15.22
N VAL A 174 21.02 2.09 15.66
CA VAL A 174 21.07 3.31 14.84
C VAL A 174 22.40 3.54 14.13
N GLU A 175 23.50 3.08 14.71
CA GLU A 175 24.84 3.13 14.12
C GLU A 175 24.91 2.43 12.75
N TYR A 176 23.99 1.50 12.48
CA TYR A 176 23.84 0.82 11.20
C TYR A 176 22.82 1.47 10.26
N SER A 177 22.36 2.70 10.51
CA SER A 177 21.33 3.35 9.67
C SER A 177 21.72 3.55 8.21
N ARG A 178 22.98 3.30 7.84
CA ARG A 178 23.47 3.33 6.46
C ARG A 178 23.30 1.99 5.73
N ARG A 179 23.03 0.89 6.45
CA ARG A 179 22.83 -0.45 5.89
C ARG A 179 21.39 -0.63 5.42
N ASN A 180 21.18 -1.39 4.35
CA ASN A 180 19.83 -1.61 3.81
C ASN A 180 18.99 -2.51 4.70
N TRP A 181 19.59 -3.55 5.29
CA TRP A 181 18.93 -4.42 6.26
C TRP A 181 18.39 -3.68 7.48
N PHE A 182 19.00 -2.54 7.86
CA PHE A 182 18.48 -1.71 8.94
C PHE A 182 17.06 -1.24 8.64
N TYR A 183 16.78 -0.84 7.40
CA TYR A 183 15.44 -0.41 6.99
C TYR A 183 14.44 -1.58 6.89
N ALA A 184 14.92 -2.81 6.77
CA ALA A 184 14.08 -4.00 6.91
C ALA A 184 13.70 -4.21 8.39
N LEU A 185 14.62 -4.02 9.34
CA LEU A 185 14.28 -4.02 10.77
C LEU A 185 13.32 -2.89 11.15
N VAL A 186 13.49 -1.70 10.57
CA VAL A 186 12.53 -0.58 10.72
C VAL A 186 11.13 -1.01 10.28
N ALA A 187 11.02 -1.76 9.17
CA ALA A 187 9.75 -2.24 8.67
C ALA A 187 9.12 -3.30 9.59
N GLU A 188 9.91 -4.27 10.03
CA GLU A 188 9.48 -5.31 10.96
C GLU A 188 9.04 -4.73 12.31
N GLN A 189 9.75 -3.73 12.84
CA GLN A 189 9.34 -3.03 14.06
C GLN A 189 8.05 -2.25 13.86
N TYR A 190 7.88 -1.56 12.73
CA TYR A 190 6.64 -0.83 12.45
C TYR A 190 5.42 -1.76 12.46
N ASP A 191 5.52 -2.91 11.81
CA ASP A 191 4.41 -3.88 11.74
C ASP A 191 4.17 -4.54 13.10
N ALA A 192 5.22 -4.93 13.84
CA ALA A 192 5.09 -5.47 15.19
C ALA A 192 4.45 -4.47 16.17
N VAL A 193 4.75 -3.18 16.02
CA VAL A 193 4.13 -2.11 16.79
C VAL A 193 2.66 -1.95 16.41
N ALA A 194 2.33 -1.96 15.11
CA ALA A 194 0.94 -1.84 14.64
C ALA A 194 0.08 -3.03 15.09
N GLU A 195 0.65 -4.23 15.14
CA GLU A 195 -0.01 -5.42 15.66
C GLU A 195 -0.21 -5.36 17.18
N LYS A 196 0.81 -4.94 17.94
CA LYS A 196 0.75 -4.85 19.40
C LYS A 196 -0.12 -3.69 19.90
N TYR A 197 -0.18 -2.60 19.15
CA TYR A 197 -0.91 -1.38 19.50
C TYR A 197 -1.84 -0.94 18.35
N PRO A 198 -2.91 -1.70 18.05
CA PRO A 198 -3.75 -1.47 16.87
C PRO A 198 -4.48 -0.12 16.86
N ASN A 199 -4.68 0.49 18.03
CA ASN A 199 -5.35 1.78 18.18
C ASN A 199 -4.37 2.97 18.27
N ALA A 200 -3.06 2.72 18.27
CA ALA A 200 -2.05 3.76 18.39
C ALA A 200 -1.42 4.10 17.04
N ASN A 201 -0.92 5.32 16.91
CA ASN A 201 -0.07 5.67 15.78
C ASN A 201 1.27 4.93 15.89
N ALA A 202 1.48 3.93 15.02
CA ALA A 202 2.68 3.10 15.04
C ALA A 202 3.98 3.91 14.92
N ALA A 203 3.98 5.02 14.16
CA ALA A 203 5.17 5.86 14.06
C ALA A 203 5.49 6.58 15.38
N ASN A 204 4.48 7.01 16.14
CA ASN A 204 4.68 7.61 17.45
C ASN A 204 5.19 6.58 18.47
N LYS A 205 4.62 5.36 18.45
CA LYS A 205 5.09 4.26 19.30
C LYS A 205 6.52 3.82 18.97
N MET A 206 6.91 3.83 17.70
CA MET A 206 8.31 3.61 17.32
C MET A 206 9.24 4.72 17.82
N VAL A 207 8.78 5.98 17.87
CA VAL A 207 9.56 7.08 18.46
C VAL A 207 9.77 6.85 19.95
N GLU A 208 8.74 6.40 20.68
CA GLU A 208 8.87 6.03 22.10
C GLU A 208 9.87 4.88 22.31
N ILE A 209 9.81 3.84 21.48
CA ILE A 209 10.74 2.70 21.56
C ILE A 209 12.20 3.11 21.26
N ASN A 210 12.39 4.04 20.31
CA ASN A 210 13.72 4.52 19.90
C ASN A 210 14.02 5.90 20.51
N SER A 211 13.78 6.06 21.82
CA SER A 211 13.84 7.34 22.54
C SER A 211 15.19 8.05 22.48
N ASP A 212 16.28 7.29 22.30
CA ASP A 212 17.64 7.81 22.22
C ASP A 212 17.93 8.53 20.88
N VAL A 213 16.97 8.52 19.96
CA VAL A 213 17.09 9.11 18.63
C VAL A 213 16.02 10.17 18.42
N ALA A 214 16.38 11.27 17.77
CA ALA A 214 15.44 12.34 17.45
C ALA A 214 14.19 11.81 16.69
N PRO A 215 12.96 12.22 17.06
CA PRO A 215 11.72 11.74 16.43
C PRO A 215 11.70 11.89 14.91
N GLY A 216 12.27 12.98 14.40
CA GLY A 216 12.38 13.24 12.96
C GLY A 216 13.24 12.21 12.21
N SER A 217 14.21 11.59 12.87
CA SER A 217 15.04 10.53 12.28
C SER A 217 14.25 9.23 12.14
N VAL A 218 13.49 8.83 13.16
CA VAL A 218 12.60 7.66 13.09
C VAL A 218 11.57 7.82 11.95
N ARG A 219 10.93 9.00 11.84
CA ARG A 219 10.01 9.31 10.74
C ARG A 219 10.69 9.22 9.36
N ARG A 220 11.93 9.69 9.24
CA ARG A 220 12.74 9.56 8.01
C ARG A 220 13.08 8.10 7.70
N TRP A 221 13.35 7.26 8.70
CA TRP A 221 13.58 5.83 8.50
C TRP A 221 12.35 5.13 7.95
N ILE A 222 11.17 5.36 8.56
CA ILE A 222 9.89 4.81 8.08
C ILE A 222 9.64 5.25 6.63
N THR A 223 9.90 6.52 6.32
CA THR A 223 9.73 7.07 4.97
C THR A 223 10.67 6.40 3.98
N LYS A 224 11.92 6.17 4.35
CA LYS A 224 12.90 5.48 3.50
C LYS A 224 12.54 4.00 3.32
N ALA A 225 12.12 3.29 4.37
CA ALA A 225 11.66 1.92 4.27
C ALA A 225 10.46 1.76 3.32
N ARG A 226 9.51 2.71 3.32
CA ARG A 226 8.42 2.76 2.32
C ARG A 226 8.95 2.96 0.89
N LYS A 227 9.86 3.92 0.69
CA LYS A 227 10.48 4.16 -0.63
C LYS A 227 11.25 2.95 -1.14
N MET A 228 11.84 2.16 -0.25
CA MET A 228 12.54 0.91 -0.57
C MET A 228 11.59 -0.27 -0.83
N GLY A 229 10.27 -0.09 -0.70
CA GLY A 229 9.30 -1.18 -0.86
C GLY A 229 9.35 -2.21 0.27
N LEU A 230 9.82 -1.80 1.45
CA LEU A 230 9.87 -2.62 2.66
C LEU A 230 8.67 -2.36 3.57
N LEU A 231 7.98 -1.23 3.42
CA LEU A 231 6.73 -0.99 4.12
C LEU A 231 5.64 -0.71 3.09
N LEU A 232 4.44 -1.18 3.41
CA LEU A 232 3.26 -0.69 2.72
C LEU A 232 3.14 0.84 2.90
N PRO A 233 2.47 1.53 1.96
CA PRO A 233 2.10 2.92 2.13
C PRO A 233 1.43 3.14 3.48
N ALA A 234 1.53 4.36 4.00
CA ALA A 234 0.89 4.69 5.27
C ALA A 234 -0.60 4.33 5.19
N ASP A 235 -1.07 3.52 6.15
CA ASP A 235 -2.49 3.23 6.25
C ASP A 235 -3.25 4.56 6.49
N TRP A 236 -4.42 4.64 5.87
CA TRP A 236 -5.35 5.76 6.03
C TRP A 236 -6.10 5.67 7.35
N LYS A 237 -6.17 4.47 7.94
CA LYS A 237 -6.60 4.28 9.33
C LYS A 237 -5.55 4.90 10.24
N ARG A 238 -5.62 6.21 10.42
CA ARG A 238 -4.98 6.87 11.55
C ARG A 238 -6.07 7.16 12.55
N GLY A 239 -6.00 6.45 13.67
CA GLY A 239 -6.56 6.93 14.93
C GLY A 239 -6.06 8.34 15.19
N ASP A 240 -6.86 9.06 15.97
CA ASP A 240 -6.78 10.49 16.25
C ASP A 240 -5.36 11.02 16.08
N SER A 241 -5.23 11.93 15.13
CA SER A 241 -4.15 12.89 15.14
C SER A 241 -4.27 13.67 16.44
N ASP A 242 -3.62 13.18 17.49
CA ASP A 242 -3.29 14.03 18.63
C ASP A 242 -2.40 15.13 18.07
N ALA A 243 -3.06 16.26 17.82
CA ALA A 243 -2.45 17.54 17.62
C ALA A 243 -1.76 17.91 18.94
N ALA A 244 -0.43 17.93 18.91
CA ALA A 244 0.43 18.80 19.71
C ALA A 244 1.79 18.91 19.02
#